data_AF-A0A519QHC3-F1
#
_entry.id   AF-A0A519QHC3-F1
#
_cell.length_a   1.000
_cell.length_b   1.000
_cell.length_c   1.000
_cell.angle_alpha   90.00
_cell.angle_beta   90.00
_cell.angle_gamma   90.00
#
_symmetry.space_group_name_H-M   'P 1'
#
loop_
_entity.id
_entity.type
_entity.pdbx_description
1 polymer ?
#
loop_
_entity_poly.entity_id
_entity_poly.type
_entity_poly.pdbx_seq_one_letter_code
_entity_poly.pdbx_strand_id
1 'polypeptide(L)'
;ECEALLAALGPLSDVTLWITRPNSDPGGVAINAALDAFARGRANVSLHDALGAAYLPLLAACDAVVGNSSSGLTEAPSVGTPTVNVGLRQAGRLAGPSVLHTPGETPAIAAALVRALAGNVPGFDNPYGDGHSSARIVDALRAAPPRDVLLRKRFLDGETSDA
;
A
#
# COMPACT_ATOMS: atom_id res chain seq x y z
N GLU A 1 -5.07 -14.43 8.50
CA GLU A 1 -4.81 -12.98 8.31
C GLU A 1 -6.09 -12.15 8.42
N CYS A 2 -7.09 -12.34 7.55
CA CYS A 2 -8.35 -11.55 7.57
C CYS A 2 -9.05 -11.58 8.94
N GLU A 3 -9.27 -12.76 9.52
CA GLU A 3 -9.91 -12.89 10.83
C GLU A 3 -9.13 -12.19 11.95
N ALA A 4 -7.79 -12.33 11.93
CA ALA A 4 -6.92 -11.67 12.90
C ALA A 4 -6.96 -10.13 12.79
N LEU A 5 -7.02 -9.61 11.56
CA LEU A 5 -7.21 -8.18 11.31
C LEU A 5 -8.56 -7.70 11.83
N LEU A 6 -9.65 -8.40 11.52
CA LEU A 6 -10.99 -8.03 12.01
C LEU A 6 -11.09 -8.12 13.54
N ALA A 7 -10.44 -9.11 14.15
CA ALA A 7 -10.35 -9.21 15.61
C ALA A 7 -9.57 -8.04 16.23
N ALA A 8 -8.52 -7.54 15.57
CA ALA A 8 -7.76 -6.37 16.04
C ALA A 8 -8.53 -5.05 15.86
N LEU A 9 -9.35 -4.94 14.80
CA LEU A 9 -10.19 -3.77 14.54
C LEU A 9 -11.48 -3.76 15.39
N GLY A 10 -11.97 -4.92 15.80
CA GLY A 10 -13.24 -5.08 16.52
C GLY A 10 -13.40 -4.18 17.76
N PRO A 11 -12.38 -4.07 18.65
CA PRO A 11 -12.44 -3.21 19.83
C PRO A 11 -12.42 -1.70 19.56
N LEU A 12 -12.02 -1.26 18.36
CA LEU A 12 -11.92 0.15 18.02
C LEU A 12 -13.32 0.73 17.77
N SER A 13 -13.79 1.54 18.70
CA SER A 13 -15.15 2.13 18.69
C SER A 13 -15.13 3.67 18.59
N ASP A 14 -13.98 4.27 18.85
CA ASP A 14 -13.68 5.70 18.78
C ASP A 14 -13.08 6.13 17.42
N VAL A 15 -12.93 5.19 16.48
CA VAL A 15 -12.42 5.45 15.13
C VAL A 15 -13.48 5.15 14.07
N THR A 16 -13.38 5.80 12.92
CA THR A 16 -14.16 5.45 11.72
C THR A 16 -13.34 4.53 10.83
N LEU A 17 -13.89 3.37 10.48
CA LEU A 17 -13.27 2.36 9.64
C LEU A 17 -13.81 2.46 8.22
N TRP A 18 -13.01 2.98 7.29
CA TRP A 18 -13.27 2.91 5.86
C TRP A 18 -12.60 1.67 5.27
N ILE A 19 -13.40 0.73 4.78
CA ILE A 19 -12.91 -0.55 4.30
C ILE A 19 -13.28 -0.70 2.82
N THR A 20 -12.26 -0.84 1.98
CA THR A 20 -12.42 -1.27 0.59
C THR A 20 -12.37 -2.79 0.51
N ARG A 21 -13.28 -3.39 -0.24
CA ARG A 21 -13.28 -4.83 -0.48
C ARG A 21 -12.01 -5.29 -1.22
N PRO A 22 -11.59 -6.56 -1.04
CA PRO A 22 -10.46 -7.11 -1.76
C PRO A 22 -10.73 -7.20 -3.28
N ASN A 23 -9.66 -7.33 -4.04
CA ASN A 23 -9.74 -7.70 -5.46
C ASN A 23 -10.39 -9.07 -5.66
N SER A 24 -10.83 -9.36 -6.89
CA SER A 24 -11.55 -10.58 -7.29
C SER A 24 -10.70 -11.88 -7.32
N ASP A 25 -9.66 -11.97 -6.49
CA ASP A 25 -8.81 -13.14 -6.39
C ASP A 25 -9.53 -14.33 -5.71
N PRO A 26 -9.09 -15.58 -5.95
CA PRO A 26 -9.61 -16.74 -5.23
C PRO A 26 -9.56 -16.55 -3.70
N GLY A 27 -10.67 -16.81 -3.02
CA GLY A 27 -10.83 -16.56 -1.58
C GLY A 27 -11.53 -15.23 -1.23
N GLY A 28 -11.75 -14.34 -2.22
CA GLY A 28 -12.45 -13.07 -2.02
C GLY A 28 -13.89 -13.23 -1.50
N VAL A 29 -14.60 -14.31 -1.85
CA VAL A 29 -15.96 -14.57 -1.36
C VAL A 29 -16.01 -14.72 0.16
N ALA A 30 -15.09 -15.49 0.74
CA ALA A 30 -15.05 -15.70 2.18
C ALA A 30 -14.66 -14.41 2.93
N ILE A 31 -13.72 -13.65 2.38
CA ILE A 31 -13.34 -12.33 2.93
C ILE A 31 -14.53 -11.38 2.89
N ASN A 32 -15.23 -11.30 1.75
CA ASN A 32 -16.40 -10.43 1.62
C ASN A 32 -17.50 -10.78 2.60
N ALA A 33 -17.81 -12.07 2.79
CA ALA A 33 -18.77 -12.51 3.79
C ALA A 33 -18.34 -12.13 5.22
N ALA A 34 -17.05 -12.26 5.54
CA ALA A 34 -16.51 -11.85 6.85
C ALA A 34 -16.59 -10.33 7.05
N LEU A 35 -16.33 -9.53 6.02
CA LEU A 35 -16.49 -8.08 6.06
C LEU A 35 -17.95 -7.67 6.27
N ASP A 36 -18.88 -8.31 5.55
CA ASP A 36 -20.32 -8.05 5.70
C ASP A 36 -20.82 -8.39 7.10
N ALA A 37 -20.33 -9.50 7.67
CA ALA A 37 -20.62 -9.88 9.05
C ALA A 37 -20.01 -8.87 10.04
N PHE A 38 -18.78 -8.42 9.81
CA PHE A 38 -18.07 -7.46 10.65
C PHE A 38 -18.80 -6.10 10.68
N ALA A 39 -19.21 -5.56 9.54
CA ALA A 39 -19.86 -4.25 9.47
C ALA A 39 -21.30 -4.23 10.02
N ARG A 40 -21.95 -5.41 10.13
CA ARG A 40 -23.35 -5.49 10.53
C ARG A 40 -23.59 -4.89 11.91
N GLY A 41 -24.43 -3.86 11.97
CA GLY A 41 -24.81 -3.18 13.21
C GLY A 41 -23.73 -2.24 13.78
N ARG A 42 -22.63 -2.00 13.05
CA ARG A 42 -21.57 -1.08 13.48
C ARG A 42 -21.71 0.25 12.75
N ALA A 43 -22.02 1.31 13.49
CA ALA A 43 -22.16 2.66 12.92
C ALA A 43 -20.81 3.28 12.49
N ASN A 44 -19.70 2.75 13.00
CA ASN A 44 -18.36 3.25 12.72
C ASN A 44 -17.65 2.54 11.57
N VAL A 45 -18.36 1.71 10.77
CA VAL A 45 -17.78 0.96 9.64
C VAL A 45 -18.48 1.35 8.35
N SER A 46 -17.70 1.77 7.36
CA SER A 46 -18.15 2.07 6.00
C SER A 46 -17.48 1.10 5.01
N LEU A 47 -18.27 0.25 4.37
CA LEU A 47 -17.81 -0.73 3.37
C LEU A 47 -18.02 -0.22 1.95
N HIS A 48 -17.00 -0.33 1.11
CA HIS A 48 -17.03 0.11 -0.29
C HIS A 48 -16.40 -0.93 -1.21
N ASP A 49 -16.99 -1.14 -2.38
CA ASP A 49 -16.40 -2.00 -3.42
C ASP A 49 -15.19 -1.31 -4.06
N ALA A 50 -15.30 -0.01 -4.33
CA ALA A 50 -14.22 0.83 -4.80
C ALA A 50 -14.47 2.30 -4.41
N LEU A 51 -13.39 3.05 -4.23
CA LEU A 51 -13.43 4.49 -3.93
C LEU A 51 -13.05 5.35 -5.15
N GLY A 52 -12.40 4.76 -6.17
CA GLY A 52 -11.97 5.47 -7.37
C GLY A 52 -11.13 6.71 -7.04
N ALA A 53 -11.47 7.85 -7.65
CA ALA A 53 -10.78 9.12 -7.43
C ALA A 53 -10.84 9.64 -5.98
N ALA A 54 -11.79 9.16 -5.17
CA ALA A 54 -11.90 9.54 -3.76
C ALA A 54 -10.87 8.83 -2.86
N TYR A 55 -10.17 7.79 -3.35
CA TYR A 55 -9.24 7.02 -2.54
C TYR A 55 -8.09 7.85 -1.97
N LEU A 56 -7.37 8.60 -2.83
CA LEU A 56 -6.20 9.37 -2.40
C LEU A 56 -6.56 10.51 -1.41
N PRO A 57 -7.60 11.33 -1.66
CA PRO A 57 -8.04 12.32 -0.69
C PRO A 57 -8.48 11.70 0.65
N LEU A 58 -9.16 10.55 0.62
CA LEU A 58 -9.54 9.84 1.84
C LEU A 58 -8.30 9.33 2.59
N LEU A 59 -7.36 8.69 1.88
CA LEU A 59 -6.12 8.19 2.47
C LEU A 59 -5.36 9.31 3.17
N ALA A 60 -5.22 10.47 2.52
CA ALA A 60 -4.58 11.66 3.09
C ALA A 60 -5.28 12.23 4.34
N ALA A 61 -6.55 11.90 4.54
CA ALA A 61 -7.34 12.29 5.71
C ALA A 61 -7.38 11.21 6.80
N CYS A 62 -6.83 10.01 6.56
CA CYS A 62 -6.81 8.93 7.54
C CYS A 62 -5.60 9.04 8.48
N ASP A 63 -5.81 8.67 9.75
CA ASP A 63 -4.72 8.58 10.74
C ASP A 63 -3.76 7.41 10.46
N ALA A 64 -4.24 6.35 9.81
CA ALA A 64 -3.45 5.20 9.39
C ALA A 64 -4.18 4.40 8.30
N VAL A 65 -3.43 3.64 7.51
CA VAL A 65 -3.95 2.58 6.64
C VAL A 65 -3.45 1.22 7.11
N VAL A 66 -4.33 0.21 7.14
CA VAL A 66 -4.00 -1.14 7.59
C VAL A 66 -4.47 -2.18 6.60
N GLY A 67 -3.66 -3.23 6.41
CA GLY A 67 -3.98 -4.36 5.55
C GLY A 67 -2.73 -4.82 4.82
N ASN A 68 -2.87 -5.24 3.58
CA ASN A 68 -1.74 -5.71 2.78
C ASN A 68 -1.79 -5.17 1.34
N SER A 69 -2.48 -4.05 1.12
CA SER A 69 -2.55 -3.36 -0.17
C SER A 69 -1.17 -2.84 -0.58
N SER A 70 -0.90 -2.78 -1.88
CA SER A 70 0.30 -2.11 -2.40
C SER A 70 0.35 -0.64 -2.03
N SER A 71 -0.83 -0.02 -1.88
CA SER A 71 -0.98 1.41 -1.61
C SER A 71 -0.40 1.85 -0.28
N GLY A 72 -0.35 0.95 0.70
CA GLY A 72 0.35 1.20 1.95
C GLY A 72 1.85 1.41 1.79
N LEU A 73 2.46 0.87 0.72
CA LEU A 73 3.89 1.03 0.44
C LEU A 73 4.15 2.15 -0.57
N THR A 74 3.25 2.35 -1.53
CA THR A 74 3.48 3.23 -2.70
C THR A 74 2.82 4.60 -2.56
N GLU A 75 1.56 4.67 -2.12
CA GLU A 75 0.81 5.93 -2.06
C GLU A 75 0.80 6.55 -0.65
N ALA A 76 0.61 5.75 0.40
CA ALA A 76 0.46 6.22 1.78
C ALA A 76 1.65 7.08 2.27
N PRO A 77 2.93 6.73 1.97
CA PRO A 77 4.04 7.59 2.35
C PRO A 77 3.96 9.00 1.70
N SER A 78 3.53 9.10 0.44
CA SER A 78 3.42 10.39 -0.27
C SER A 78 2.38 11.34 0.32
N VAL A 79 1.37 10.81 1.01
CA VAL A 79 0.29 11.62 1.60
C VAL A 79 0.42 11.74 3.12
N GLY A 80 1.54 11.27 3.70
CA GLY A 80 1.79 11.41 5.13
C GLY A 80 0.99 10.46 6.01
N THR A 81 0.53 9.33 5.48
CA THR A 81 -0.29 8.35 6.22
C THR A 81 0.55 7.14 6.63
N PRO A 82 0.65 6.83 7.94
CA PRO A 82 1.29 5.61 8.42
C PRO A 82 0.61 4.34 7.90
N THR A 83 1.39 3.30 7.63
CA THR A 83 0.89 2.01 7.13
C THR A 83 1.16 0.91 8.15
N VAL A 84 0.15 0.12 8.49
CA VAL A 84 0.30 -1.20 9.12
C VAL A 84 0.18 -2.27 8.04
N ASN A 85 1.32 -2.80 7.60
CA ASN A 85 1.41 -3.83 6.57
C ASN A 85 1.40 -5.22 7.22
N VAL A 86 0.32 -5.96 6.97
CA VAL A 86 -0.02 -7.23 7.61
C VAL A 86 0.38 -8.41 6.72
N GLY A 87 1.11 -9.36 7.30
CA GLY A 87 1.44 -10.62 6.63
C GLY A 87 2.53 -10.48 5.57
N LEU A 88 2.56 -11.45 4.64
CA LEU A 88 3.69 -11.64 3.72
C LEU A 88 3.43 -11.16 2.28
N ARG A 89 2.22 -10.68 1.95
CA ARG A 89 1.85 -10.29 0.57
C ARG A 89 2.81 -9.26 -0.05
N GLN A 90 3.34 -8.34 0.76
CA GLN A 90 4.26 -7.30 0.31
C GLN A 90 5.73 -7.61 0.63
N ALA A 91 6.07 -8.84 1.01
CA ALA A 91 7.45 -9.22 1.31
C ALA A 91 8.36 -9.03 0.10
N GLY A 92 9.57 -8.50 0.32
CA GLY A 92 10.56 -8.24 -0.72
C GLY A 92 10.37 -6.92 -1.49
N ARG A 93 9.28 -6.18 -1.25
CA ARG A 93 9.10 -4.83 -1.81
C ARG A 93 9.82 -3.79 -0.95
N LEU A 94 10.24 -2.69 -1.58
CA LEU A 94 10.76 -1.51 -0.88
C LEU A 94 9.67 -0.95 0.03
N ALA A 95 10.05 -0.54 1.23
CA ALA A 95 9.16 0.09 2.20
C ALA A 95 9.87 1.29 2.82
N GLY A 96 9.16 2.42 2.87
CA GLY A 96 9.64 3.62 3.55
C GLY A 96 9.53 3.50 5.07
N PRO A 97 10.08 4.48 5.81
CA PRO A 97 10.04 4.48 7.28
C PRO A 97 8.61 4.52 7.86
N SER A 98 7.60 5.00 7.13
CA SER A 98 6.20 5.04 7.58
C SER A 98 5.49 3.68 7.59
N VAL A 99 6.15 2.60 7.12
CA VAL A 99 5.54 1.27 6.99
C VAL A 99 5.93 0.38 8.18
N LEU A 100 4.94 0.04 9.00
CA LEU A 100 5.05 -0.90 10.11
C LEU A 100 4.67 -2.30 9.66
N HIS A 101 5.66 -3.19 9.54
CA HIS A 101 5.43 -4.59 9.22
C HIS A 101 4.99 -5.39 10.45
N THR A 102 3.98 -6.22 10.30
CA THR A 102 3.47 -7.11 11.37
C THR A 102 3.07 -8.48 10.80
N PRO A 103 3.25 -9.58 11.54
CA PRO A 103 2.63 -10.86 11.20
C PRO A 103 1.10 -10.76 11.25
N GLY A 104 0.43 -11.73 10.64
CA GLY A 104 -1.03 -11.85 10.56
C GLY A 104 -1.68 -12.32 11.86
N GLU A 105 -1.26 -11.78 13.00
CA GLU A 105 -1.66 -12.17 14.35
C GLU A 105 -2.32 -10.99 15.06
N THR A 106 -3.49 -11.21 15.68
CA THR A 106 -4.28 -10.17 16.36
C THR A 106 -3.46 -9.29 17.32
N PRO A 107 -2.67 -9.83 18.26
CA PRO A 107 -1.91 -8.99 19.19
C PRO A 107 -0.84 -8.14 18.49
N ALA A 108 -0.20 -8.66 17.45
CA ALA A 108 0.83 -7.94 16.71
C ALA A 108 0.20 -6.81 15.87
N ILE A 109 -0.92 -7.08 15.20
CA ILE A 109 -1.70 -6.09 14.45
C ILE A 109 -2.18 -4.97 15.39
N ALA A 110 -2.73 -5.31 16.56
CA ALA A 110 -3.19 -4.34 17.54
C ALA A 110 -2.06 -3.43 18.04
N ALA A 111 -0.88 -3.99 18.35
CA ALA A 111 0.28 -3.21 18.76
C ALA A 111 0.79 -2.26 17.65
N ALA A 112 0.79 -2.72 16.39
CA ALA A 112 1.15 -1.89 15.25
C ALA A 112 0.13 -0.77 15.00
N LEU A 113 -1.17 -1.04 15.14
CA LEU A 113 -2.24 -0.05 15.05
C LEU A 113 -2.09 1.06 16.09
N VAL A 114 -1.81 0.72 17.36
CA VAL A 114 -1.56 1.72 18.41
C VAL A 114 -0.42 2.66 18.03
N ARG A 115 0.68 2.12 17.50
CA ARG A 115 1.81 2.94 17.05
C ARG A 115 1.45 3.82 15.85
N ALA A 116 0.76 3.27 14.86
CA ALA A 116 0.36 3.99 13.65
C ALA A 116 -0.60 5.14 13.97
N LEU A 117 -1.64 4.88 14.77
CA LEU A 117 -2.63 5.89 15.18
C LEU A 117 -2.03 7.00 16.06
N ALA A 118 -0.95 6.71 16.78
CA ALA A 118 -0.21 7.74 17.52
C ALA A 118 0.73 8.56 16.61
N GLY A 119 0.81 8.26 15.31
CA GLY A 119 1.76 8.90 14.39
C GLY A 119 3.23 8.53 14.67
N ASN A 120 3.48 7.45 15.42
CA ASN A 120 4.81 7.06 15.88
C ASN A 120 5.59 6.30 14.80
N VAL A 121 5.92 7.00 13.71
CA VAL A 121 6.76 6.51 12.61
C VAL A 121 8.00 7.42 12.40
N PRO A 122 9.15 6.88 11.94
CA PRO A 122 10.38 7.66 11.77
C PRO A 122 10.34 8.73 10.68
N GLY A 123 9.41 8.65 9.72
CA GLY A 123 9.31 9.59 8.60
C GLY A 123 8.43 9.07 7.46
N PHE A 124 8.29 9.85 6.40
CA PHE A 124 7.42 9.56 5.25
C PHE A 124 8.16 9.49 3.91
N ASP A 125 9.47 9.27 3.94
CA ASP A 125 10.27 9.12 2.72
C ASP A 125 9.72 7.99 1.84
N ASN A 126 9.40 8.30 0.59
CA ASN A 126 8.81 7.36 -0.33
C ASN A 126 9.86 6.81 -1.32
N PRO A 127 10.25 5.52 -1.23
CA PRO A 127 11.23 4.94 -2.15
C PRO A 127 10.69 4.78 -3.58
N TYR A 128 9.39 4.98 -3.81
CA TYR A 128 8.76 4.79 -5.11
C TYR A 128 8.72 6.03 -6.00
N GLY A 129 9.05 7.21 -5.46
CA GLY A 129 9.23 8.39 -6.28
C GLY A 129 8.99 9.70 -5.56
N ASP A 130 9.31 10.76 -6.29
CA ASP A 130 9.24 12.16 -5.87
C ASP A 130 8.13 12.93 -6.60
N GLY A 131 7.23 12.23 -7.29
CA GLY A 131 6.13 12.83 -8.06
C GLY A 131 6.49 13.30 -9.48
N HIS A 132 7.74 13.14 -9.95
CA HIS A 132 8.18 13.67 -11.25
C HIS A 132 8.26 12.63 -12.38
N SER A 133 7.71 11.42 -12.17
CA SER A 133 7.82 10.31 -13.13
C SER A 133 7.29 10.66 -14.52
N SER A 134 6.14 11.35 -14.62
CA SER A 134 5.54 11.70 -15.92
C SER A 134 6.45 12.61 -16.75
N ALA A 135 6.97 13.69 -16.14
CA ALA A 135 7.87 14.61 -16.82
C ALA A 135 9.14 13.88 -17.31
N ARG A 136 9.77 13.08 -16.44
CA ARG A 136 10.96 12.29 -16.78
C ARG A 136 10.70 11.28 -17.91
N ILE A 137 9.54 10.62 -17.91
CA ILE A 137 9.16 9.70 -18.98
C ILE A 137 9.00 10.47 -20.30
N VAL A 138 8.34 11.62 -20.30
CA VAL A 138 8.17 12.46 -21.50
C VAL A 138 9.53 12.91 -22.03
N ASP A 139 10.42 13.38 -21.15
CA ASP A 139 11.76 13.82 -21.54
C ASP A 139 12.59 12.64 -22.11
N ALA A 140 12.52 11.46 -21.49
CA ALA A 140 13.17 10.26 -21.99
C ALA A 140 12.65 9.84 -23.37
N LEU A 141 11.33 9.93 -23.60
CA LEU A 141 10.73 9.61 -24.91
C LEU A 141 11.11 10.63 -25.99
N ARG A 142 11.22 11.92 -25.64
CA ARG A 142 11.67 12.98 -26.57
C ARG A 142 13.15 12.85 -26.91
N ALA A 143 13.97 12.45 -25.95
CA ALA A 143 15.40 12.21 -26.14
C ALA A 143 15.71 10.85 -26.77
N ALA A 144 14.70 9.97 -26.93
CA ALA A 144 14.90 8.64 -27.46
C ALA A 144 15.41 8.70 -28.91
N PRO A 145 16.37 7.82 -29.28
CA PRO A 145 16.83 7.70 -30.67
C PRO A 145 15.67 7.40 -31.63
N PRO A 146 15.82 7.73 -32.93
CA PRO A 146 14.85 7.35 -33.94
C PRO A 146 14.58 5.84 -33.95
N ARG A 147 13.36 5.46 -34.34
CA ARG A 147 12.86 4.08 -34.27
C ARG A 147 13.79 3.07 -34.95
N ASP A 148 14.37 3.41 -36.09
CA ASP A 148 15.28 2.56 -36.85
C ASP A 148 16.58 2.24 -36.09
N VAL A 149 17.03 3.14 -35.21
CA VAL A 149 18.15 2.91 -34.30
C VAL A 149 17.73 1.97 -33.16
N LEU A 150 16.55 2.18 -32.57
CA LEU A 150 16.03 1.37 -31.46
C LEU A 150 15.73 -0.08 -31.85
N LEU A 151 15.37 -0.34 -33.11
CA LEU A 151 15.05 -1.68 -33.61
C LEU A 151 16.29 -2.56 -33.84
N ARG A 152 17.49 -1.98 -33.84
CA ARG A 152 18.74 -2.74 -34.03
C ARG A 152 19.40 -2.97 -32.68
N LYS A 153 19.40 -4.23 -32.21
CA LYS A 153 20.15 -4.64 -31.02
C LYS A 153 21.64 -4.35 -31.26
N ARG A 154 22.17 -3.33 -30.59
CA ARG A 154 23.60 -3.06 -30.55
C ARG A 154 24.22 -3.87 -29.42
N PHE A 155 25.15 -4.74 -29.76
CA PHE A 155 26.03 -5.32 -28.76
C PHE A 155 27.05 -4.25 -28.38
N LEU A 156 27.12 -3.93 -27.10
CA LEU A 156 28.21 -3.17 -26.53
C LEU A 156 29.28 -4.19 -26.14
N ASP A 157 30.37 -4.22 -26.88
CA ASP A 157 31.54 -4.99 -26.49
C ASP A 157 32.10 -4.32 -25.23
N GLY A 158 31.84 -4.91 -24.07
CA GLY A 158 32.45 -4.45 -22.83
C GLY A 158 33.95 -4.66 -22.94
N GLU A 159 34.75 -3.64 -22.63
CA GLU A 159 36.19 -3.82 -22.45
C GLU A 159 36.38 -4.84 -21.32
N THR A 160 36.72 -6.07 -21.69
CA THR A 160 37.32 -7.02 -20.76
C THR A 160 38.68 -6.45 -20.39
N SER A 161 38.77 -5.88 -19.19
CA SER A 161 40.05 -5.63 -18.54
C SER A 161 40.70 -6.98 -18.29
N ASP A 162 41.56 -7.42 -19.21
CA ASP A 162 42.49 -8.51 -18.96
C ASP A 162 43.46 -8.06 -17.87
N ALA A 163 43.39 -8.74 -16.71
CA ALA A 163 44.37 -8.67 -15.63
C ALA A 163 44.97 -10.06 -15.42
#